data_AF-A0A956B4K7-F1
#
_entry.id   AF-A0A956B4K7-F1
#
_cell.length_a   1.000
_cell.length_b   1.000
_cell.length_c   1.000
_cell.angle_alpha   90.00
_cell.angle_beta   90.00
_cell.angle_gamma   90.00
#
_symmetry.space_group_name_H-M   'P 1'
#
loop_
_entity.id
_entity.type
_entity.pdbx_description
1 polymer ?
#
loop_
_entity_poly.entity_id
_entity_poly.type
_entity_poly.pdbx_seq_one_letter_code
_entity_poly.pdbx_strand_id
1 'polypeptide(L)'
;MLETERTEAIPPVEATTQGVRVRVVSKYLAHQSAPASNRFVFSYEVTITNEGQETVQLRTRHWIITDGNQRVEEVRGEGVVGEKPVLEPGQSFQYTSGCILKTTFGTMHGTYQMYRKDGSRFDAEIPAFLLAAPFARPAGAPS
;
A
#
# COMPACT_ATOMS: atom_id res chain seq x y z
N MET A 1 27.09 24.24 0.07
CA MET A 1 26.41 23.70 -1.12
C MET A 1 25.58 22.53 -0.62
N LEU A 2 24.27 22.71 -0.44
CA LEU A 2 23.39 21.63 0.00
C LEU A 2 23.02 20.84 -1.25
N GLU A 3 23.73 19.73 -1.48
CA GLU A 3 23.33 18.75 -2.48
C GLU A 3 21.96 18.20 -2.05
N THR A 4 20.93 18.62 -2.78
CA THR A 4 19.58 18.11 -2.59
C THR A 4 19.60 16.67 -3.06
N GLU A 5 19.69 15.72 -2.12
CA GLU A 5 19.52 14.30 -2.38
C GLU A 5 18.18 14.11 -3.09
N ARG A 6 18.22 13.96 -4.42
CA ARG A 6 17.06 13.50 -5.19
C ARG A 6 16.87 12.03 -4.83
N THR A 7 16.18 11.78 -3.72
CA THR A 7 15.54 10.49 -3.52
C THR A 7 14.47 10.41 -4.61
N GLU A 8 14.66 9.59 -5.64
CA GLU A 8 13.61 9.34 -6.63
C GLU A 8 12.40 8.79 -5.88
N ALA A 9 11.38 9.62 -5.73
CA ALA A 9 10.14 9.22 -5.08
C ALA A 9 9.46 8.20 -5.98
N ILE A 10 9.14 7.03 -5.42
CA ILE A 10 8.31 6.05 -6.13
C ILE A 10 6.97 6.74 -6.41
N PRO A 11 6.55 6.85 -7.69
CA PRO A 11 5.31 7.52 -8.02
C PRO A 11 4.13 6.79 -7.36
N PRO A 12 3.05 7.51 -7.01
CA PRO A 12 1.84 6.86 -6.53
C PRO A 12 1.31 5.88 -7.56
N VAL A 13 0.75 4.78 -7.08
CA VAL A 13 -0.06 3.87 -7.91
C VAL A 13 -1.51 3.89 -7.44
N GLU A 14 -2.43 3.61 -8.35
CA GLU A 14 -3.85 3.58 -8.03
C GLU A 14 -4.60 2.54 -8.87
N ALA A 15 -5.69 2.02 -8.31
CA ALA A 15 -6.66 1.20 -9.02
C ALA A 15 -8.07 1.63 -8.59
N THR A 16 -9.04 1.51 -9.51
CA THR A 16 -10.46 1.77 -9.23
C THR A 16 -11.28 0.53 -9.50
N THR A 17 -12.02 0.07 -8.49
CA THR A 17 -12.89 -1.11 -8.58
C THR A 17 -14.30 -0.73 -8.12
N GLN A 18 -15.28 -0.86 -8.99
CA GLN A 18 -16.70 -0.55 -8.70
C GLN A 18 -16.92 0.82 -8.04
N GLY A 19 -16.17 1.84 -8.48
CA GLY A 19 -16.24 3.21 -7.96
C GLY A 19 -15.43 3.44 -6.68
N VAL A 20 -14.72 2.45 -6.14
CA VAL A 20 -13.75 2.68 -5.05
C VAL A 20 -12.36 2.78 -5.64
N ARG A 21 -11.75 3.97 -5.54
CA ARG A 21 -10.34 4.20 -5.91
C ARG A 21 -9.45 3.99 -4.69
N VAL A 22 -8.41 3.18 -4.85
CA VAL A 22 -7.36 2.99 -3.85
C VAL A 22 -6.06 3.51 -4.43
N ARG A 23 -5.51 4.57 -3.83
CA ARG A 23 -4.23 5.17 -4.18
C ARG A 23 -3.20 4.88 -3.09
N VAL A 24 -1.99 4.47 -3.47
CA VAL A 24 -0.91 4.12 -2.55
C VAL A 24 0.36 4.90 -2.86
N VAL A 25 0.98 5.43 -1.82
CA VAL A 25 2.34 6.03 -1.85
C VAL A 25 3.22 5.26 -0.87
N SER A 26 4.33 4.72 -1.32
CA SER A 26 5.31 4.03 -0.48
C SER A 26 6.58 4.86 -0.27
N LYS A 27 7.26 4.63 0.86
CA LYS A 27 8.51 5.31 1.21
C LYS A 27 9.40 4.41 2.05
N TYR A 28 10.70 4.42 1.76
CA TYR A 28 11.72 3.83 2.60
C TYR A 28 12.06 4.73 3.80
N LEU A 29 12.11 4.15 5.01
CA LEU A 29 12.42 4.87 6.25
C LEU A 29 13.85 4.55 6.70
N ALA A 30 14.82 5.32 6.19
CA ALA A 30 16.25 5.12 6.48
C ALA A 30 16.57 5.13 7.98
N HIS A 31 16.03 6.10 8.72
CA HIS A 31 16.25 6.24 10.18
C HIS A 31 15.71 5.09 11.03
N GLN A 32 14.72 4.34 10.50
CA GLN A 32 14.19 3.16 11.19
C GLN A 32 14.82 1.88 10.66
N SER A 33 15.63 1.92 9.61
CA SER A 33 16.19 0.74 8.96
C SER A 33 17.60 0.44 9.48
N ALA A 34 17.97 -0.83 9.43
CA ALA A 34 19.32 -1.30 9.74
C ALA A 34 19.78 -2.26 8.63
N PRO A 35 20.31 -1.72 7.50
CA PRO A 35 20.73 -2.53 6.36
C PRO A 35 21.77 -3.59 6.72
N ALA A 36 22.70 -3.28 7.64
CA ALA A 36 23.70 -4.22 8.14
C ALA A 36 23.10 -5.47 8.82
N SER A 37 21.85 -5.39 9.27
CA SER A 37 21.12 -6.50 9.91
C SER A 37 19.97 -7.01 9.05
N ASN A 38 19.96 -6.71 7.74
CA ASN A 38 18.89 -7.05 6.81
C ASN A 38 17.50 -6.65 7.33
N ARG A 39 17.37 -5.42 7.83
CA ARG A 39 16.10 -4.87 8.32
C ARG A 39 15.77 -3.58 7.60
N PHE A 40 14.82 -3.64 6.68
CA PHE A 40 14.39 -2.52 5.85
C PHE A 40 12.96 -2.14 6.20
N VAL A 41 12.75 -0.92 6.69
CA VAL A 41 11.44 -0.42 7.12
C VAL A 41 10.89 0.48 6.04
N PHE A 42 9.65 0.21 5.65
CA PHE A 42 8.89 1.02 4.70
C PHE A 42 7.62 1.54 5.36
N SER A 43 7.22 2.76 5.02
CA SER A 43 5.86 3.24 5.25
C SER A 43 5.09 3.23 3.94
N TYR A 44 3.78 3.07 4.03
CA TYR A 44 2.88 3.33 2.93
C TYR A 44 1.67 4.12 3.43
N GLU A 45 1.26 5.09 2.62
CA GLU A 45 0.05 5.87 2.81
C GLU A 45 -0.97 5.40 1.77
N VAL A 46 -2.17 5.05 2.24
CA VAL A 46 -3.28 4.65 1.38
C VAL A 46 -4.38 5.69 1.47
N THR A 47 -4.88 6.14 0.33
CA THR A 47 -6.11 6.94 0.22
C THR A 47 -7.17 6.08 -0.46
N ILE A 48 -8.30 5.87 0.23
CA ILE A 48 -9.46 5.15 -0.28
C ILE A 48 -10.54 6.20 -0.56
N THR A 49 -10.92 6.38 -1.82
CA THR A 49 -11.94 7.34 -2.26
C THR A 49 -13.15 6.60 -2.82
N ASN A 50 -14.35 6.96 -2.36
CA ASN A 50 -15.58 6.51 -2.99
C ASN A 50 -15.97 7.49 -4.11
N GLU A 51 -15.69 7.11 -5.35
CA GLU A 51 -16.11 7.80 -6.58
C GLU A 51 -17.44 7.26 -7.14
N GLY A 52 -18.03 6.27 -6.46
CA GLY A 52 -19.34 5.71 -6.78
C GLY A 52 -20.49 6.59 -6.30
N GLN A 53 -21.71 6.10 -6.53
CA GLN A 53 -22.96 6.79 -6.17
C GLN A 53 -23.60 6.26 -4.88
N GLU A 54 -23.07 5.16 -4.33
CA GLU A 54 -23.61 4.50 -3.14
C GLU A 54 -22.62 4.59 -1.99
N THR A 55 -23.13 4.68 -0.77
CA THR A 55 -22.29 4.55 0.43
C THR A 55 -21.69 3.15 0.51
N VAL A 56 -20.39 3.06 0.75
CA VAL A 56 -19.67 1.79 0.94
C VAL A 56 -18.97 1.76 2.30
N GLN A 57 -18.73 0.57 2.84
CA GLN A 57 -18.00 0.37 4.09
C GLN A 57 -16.90 -0.68 3.92
N LEU A 58 -15.68 -0.35 4.33
CA LEU A 58 -14.59 -1.30 4.43
C LEU A 58 -14.75 -2.18 5.66
N ARG A 59 -14.72 -3.50 5.48
CA ARG A 59 -14.85 -4.49 6.57
C ARG A 59 -13.56 -5.23 6.89
N THR A 60 -12.87 -5.74 5.87
CA THR A 60 -11.62 -6.48 6.04
C THR A 60 -10.60 -6.08 4.98
N ARG A 61 -9.34 -6.34 5.27
CA ARG A 61 -8.22 -6.23 4.34
C ARG A 61 -7.54 -7.58 4.15
N HIS A 62 -7.03 -7.81 2.96
CA HIS A 62 -6.14 -8.91 2.64
C HIS A 62 -4.95 -8.35 1.87
N TRP A 63 -3.75 -8.57 2.39
CA TRP A 63 -2.49 -8.18 1.78
C TRP A 63 -1.71 -9.41 1.37
N ILE A 64 -1.06 -9.32 0.22
CA ILE A 64 -0.05 -10.25 -0.29
C ILE A 64 1.25 -9.46 -0.41
N ILE A 65 2.27 -9.90 0.32
CA ILE A 65 3.58 -9.26 0.43
C ILE A 65 4.60 -10.21 -0.17
N THR A 66 5.33 -9.77 -1.19
CA THR A 66 6.40 -10.57 -1.81
C THR A 66 7.74 -9.87 -1.60
N ASP A 67 8.67 -10.53 -0.91
CA ASP A 67 10.01 -9.99 -0.70
C ASP A 67 10.91 -10.16 -1.95
N GLY A 68 12.11 -9.59 -1.91
CA GLY A 68 13.06 -9.66 -3.03
C GLY A 68 13.59 -11.06 -3.34
N ASN A 69 13.36 -12.03 -2.44
CA ASN A 69 13.70 -13.44 -2.62
C ASN A 69 12.49 -14.27 -3.08
N GLN A 70 11.40 -13.62 -3.53
CA GLN A 70 10.15 -14.27 -3.96
C GLN A 70 9.42 -15.01 -2.83
N ARG A 71 9.72 -14.72 -1.56
CA ARG A 71 8.95 -15.24 -0.44
C ARG A 71 7.66 -14.45 -0.31
N VAL A 72 6.54 -15.18 -0.25
CA VAL A 72 5.20 -14.60 -0.10
C VAL A 72 4.72 -14.71 1.34
N GLU A 73 4.12 -13.64 1.85
CA GLU A 73 3.38 -13.58 3.12
C GLU A 73 1.98 -13.01 2.88
N GLU A 74 0.97 -13.62 3.49
CA GLU A 74 -0.41 -13.13 3.46
C GLU A 74 -0.82 -12.57 4.83
N VAL A 75 -1.37 -11.36 4.83
CA VAL A 75 -1.89 -10.72 6.05
C VAL A 75 -3.37 -10.42 5.85
N ARG A 76 -4.22 -10.99 6.70
CA ARG A 76 -5.67 -10.74 6.72
C ARG A 76 -6.06 -10.11 8.04
N GLY A 77 -7.02 -9.20 8.02
CA GLY A 77 -7.51 -8.59 9.25
C GLY A 77 -8.73 -7.73 9.05
N GLU A 78 -9.39 -7.41 10.16
CA GLU A 78 -10.53 -6.51 10.17
C GLU A 78 -10.08 -5.06 10.01
N GLY A 79 -10.84 -4.31 9.20
CA GLY A 79 -10.64 -2.88 9.02
C GLY A 79 -9.26 -2.51 8.45
N VAL A 80 -8.88 -1.26 8.68
CA VAL A 80 -7.55 -0.69 8.46
C VAL A 80 -7.21 0.16 9.67
N VAL A 81 -5.99 0.02 10.22
CA VAL A 81 -5.52 0.78 11.40
C VAL A 81 -6.47 0.79 12.62
N GLY A 82 -7.31 -0.24 12.76
CA GLY A 82 -8.32 -0.34 13.84
C GLY A 82 -9.70 0.24 13.48
N GLU A 83 -9.86 0.78 12.28
CA GLU A 83 -11.07 1.45 11.80
C GLU A 83 -11.75 0.66 10.67
N LYS A 84 -13.08 0.82 10.55
CA LYS A 84 -13.92 0.24 9.48
C LYS A 84 -14.66 1.38 8.76
N PRO A 85 -13.97 2.20 7.96
CA PRO A 85 -14.50 3.45 7.45
C PRO A 85 -15.74 3.23 6.58
N VAL A 86 -16.74 4.09 6.78
CA VAL A 86 -17.93 4.23 5.94
C VAL A 86 -17.71 5.46 5.06
N LEU A 87 -17.80 5.30 3.75
CA LEU A 87 -17.53 6.33 2.76
C LEU A 87 -18.79 6.63 1.97
N GLU A 88 -19.33 7.83 2.13
CA GLU A 88 -20.36 8.37 1.22
C GLU A 88 -19.75 8.74 -0.14
N PRO A 89 -20.58 8.91 -1.19
CA PRO A 89 -20.12 9.41 -2.48
C PRO A 89 -19.25 10.67 -2.34
N GLY A 90 -18.06 10.63 -2.94
CA GLY A 90 -17.04 11.70 -2.89
C GLY A 90 -16.14 11.69 -1.65
N GLN A 91 -16.45 10.90 -0.61
CA GLN A 91 -15.62 10.86 0.60
C GLN A 91 -14.35 10.03 0.41
N SER A 92 -13.32 10.43 1.15
CA SER A 92 -12.05 9.72 1.21
C SER A 92 -11.63 9.43 2.65
N PHE A 93 -10.98 8.29 2.85
CA PHE A 93 -10.29 7.94 4.08
C PHE A 93 -8.81 7.68 3.79
N GLN A 94 -7.93 8.28 4.58
CA GLN A 94 -6.49 8.18 4.42
C GLN A 94 -5.87 7.60 5.70
N TYR A 95 -4.94 6.67 5.53
CA TYR A 95 -4.17 6.15 6.64
C TYR A 95 -2.74 5.80 6.23
N THR A 96 -1.85 5.78 7.22
CA THR A 96 -0.45 5.39 7.05
C THR A 96 -0.15 4.17 7.90
N SER A 97 0.57 3.21 7.33
CA SER A 97 1.06 2.04 8.05
C SER A 97 2.46 1.66 7.54
N GLY A 98 3.00 0.55 8.02
CA GLY A 98 4.38 0.15 7.72
C GLY A 98 4.56 -1.33 7.46
N CYS A 99 5.62 -1.66 6.73
CA CYS A 99 6.04 -3.01 6.41
C CYS A 99 7.56 -3.13 6.69
N ILE A 100 7.98 -4.25 7.25
CA ILE A 100 9.40 -4.56 7.45
C ILE A 100 9.77 -5.72 6.54
N LEU A 101 10.75 -5.52 5.68
CA LEU A 101 11.31 -6.58 4.82
C LEU A 101 12.73 -6.92 5.25
N LYS A 102 13.14 -8.16 4.93
CA LYS A 102 14.53 -8.63 5.02
C LYS A 102 15.36 -8.32 3.78
N THR A 103 14.72 -7.83 2.73
CA THR A 103 15.30 -7.51 1.43
C THR A 103 15.22 -6.01 1.16
N THR A 104 16.09 -5.50 0.30
CA THR A 104 16.15 -4.08 -0.07
C THR A 104 14.95 -3.63 -0.89
N PHE A 105 14.21 -4.58 -1.48
CA PHE A 105 12.97 -4.33 -2.19
C PHE A 105 11.95 -5.45 -1.96
N GLY A 106 10.70 -5.20 -2.33
CA GLY A 106 9.59 -6.15 -2.37
C GLY A 106 8.36 -5.51 -3.01
N THR A 107 7.27 -6.25 -3.12
CA THR A 107 5.99 -5.73 -3.62
C THR A 107 4.87 -6.05 -2.65
N MET A 108 3.83 -5.21 -2.65
CA MET A 108 2.59 -5.45 -1.93
C MET A 108 1.42 -5.22 -2.86
N HIS A 109 0.40 -6.06 -2.77
CA HIS A 109 -0.91 -5.89 -3.40
C HIS A 109 -1.97 -6.56 -2.53
N GLY A 110 -3.24 -6.40 -2.86
CA GLY A 110 -4.29 -7.01 -2.04
C GLY A 110 -5.68 -6.55 -2.39
N THR A 111 -6.59 -6.73 -1.44
CA THR A 111 -7.98 -6.30 -1.55
C THR A 111 -8.54 -5.76 -0.24
N TYR A 112 -9.50 -4.84 -0.37
CA TYR A 112 -10.43 -4.50 0.70
C TYR A 112 -11.79 -5.11 0.42
N GLN A 113 -12.35 -5.81 1.40
CA GLN A 113 -13.74 -6.25 1.31
C GLN A 113 -14.65 -5.08 1.68
N MET A 114 -15.43 -4.64 0.69
CA MET A 114 -16.35 -3.52 0.76
C MET A 114 -17.79 -4.02 0.82
N TYR A 115 -18.63 -3.34 1.59
CA TYR A 115 -20.06 -3.60 1.71
C TYR A 115 -20.88 -2.37 1.34
N ARG A 116 -21.99 -2.56 0.65
CA ARG A 116 -23.02 -1.53 0.44
C ARG A 116 -24.12 -1.60 1.49
N LYS A 117 -24.99 -0.60 1.51
CA LYS A 117 -26.15 -0.55 2.42
C LYS A 117 -27.15 -1.70 2.20
N ASP A 118 -27.26 -2.20 0.98
CA ASP A 118 -28.13 -3.34 0.63
C ASP A 118 -27.57 -4.70 1.08
N GLY A 119 -26.36 -4.72 1.65
CA GLY A 119 -25.66 -5.93 2.09
C GLY A 119 -24.84 -6.62 1.01
N SER A 120 -24.88 -6.15 -0.24
CA SER A 120 -23.99 -6.63 -1.29
C SER A 120 -22.53 -6.30 -0.96
N ARG A 121 -21.63 -7.17 -1.40
CA ARG A 121 -20.19 -7.05 -1.15
C ARG A 121 -19.38 -7.15 -2.43
N PHE A 122 -18.22 -6.51 -2.43
CA PHE A 122 -17.21 -6.65 -3.48
C PHE A 122 -15.82 -6.46 -2.89
N ASP A 123 -14.81 -6.93 -3.61
CA ASP A 123 -13.42 -6.73 -3.25
C ASP A 123 -12.86 -5.57 -4.08
N ALA A 124 -12.49 -4.47 -3.41
CA ALA A 124 -11.78 -3.36 -4.05
C ALA A 124 -10.30 -3.69 -4.14
N GLU A 125 -9.73 -3.57 -5.34
CA GLU A 125 -8.33 -3.88 -5.58
C GLU A 125 -7.41 -2.87 -4.89
N ILE A 126 -6.34 -3.36 -4.31
CA ILE A 126 -5.18 -2.57 -3.94
C ILE A 126 -4.10 -2.86 -4.98
N PRO A 127 -3.72 -1.88 -5.82
CA PRO A 127 -2.78 -2.12 -6.91
C PRO A 127 -1.44 -2.60 -6.37
N ALA A 128 -0.72 -3.38 -7.18
CA ALA A 128 0.65 -3.75 -6.84
C ALA A 128 1.54 -2.50 -6.77
N PHE A 129 2.21 -2.31 -5.64
CA PHE A 129 3.19 -1.24 -5.44
C PHE A 129 4.53 -1.77 -4.98
N LEU A 130 5.57 -1.04 -5.38
CA LEU A 130 6.96 -1.33 -5.02
C LEU A 130 7.28 -0.78 -3.63
N LEU A 131 7.96 -1.59 -2.84
CA LEU A 131 8.73 -1.17 -1.69
C LEU A 131 10.19 -1.24 -2.11
N ALA A 132 10.89 -0.12 -2.22
CA ALA A 132 12.31 -0.12 -2.60
C ALA A 132 13.11 0.91 -1.81
N ALA A 133 14.25 0.47 -1.28
CA ALA A 133 15.27 1.37 -0.79
C ALA A 133 15.93 2.10 -1.99
N PRO A 134 16.38 3.35 -1.84
CA PRO A 134 16.92 4.15 -2.96
C PRO A 134 18.19 3.56 -3.60
N PHE A 135 18.88 2.67 -2.88
CA PHE A 135 20.05 1.94 -3.37
C PHE A 135 19.73 0.51 -3.85
N ALA A 136 18.46 0.12 -3.83
CA ALA A 136 18.03 -1.14 -4.44
C ALA A 136 18.18 -1.01 -5.95
N ARG A 137 18.89 -1.94 -6.59
CA ARG A 137 18.88 -2.09 -8.04
C ARG A 137 17.79 -3.11 -8.39
N PRO A 138 16.63 -2.71 -8.93
CA PRO A 138 15.71 -3.66 -9.52
C PRO A 138 16.43 -4.35 -10.68
N ALA A 139 16.25 -5.66 -10.85
CA ALA A 139 16.82 -6.36 -11.99
C ALA A 139 16.31 -5.69 -13.29
N GLY A 140 17.23 -5.12 -14.10
CA GLY A 140 16.91 -4.53 -15.41
C GLY A 140 17.30 -3.07 -15.65
N ALA A 141 17.85 -2.33 -14.68
CA ALA A 141 18.35 -0.98 -14.94
C ALA A 141 19.70 -1.05 -15.72
N PRO A 142 19.85 -0.35 -16.87
CA PRO A 142 21.11 -0.32 -17.59
C PRO A 142 22.20 0.33 -16.74
N SER A 143 23.40 -0.24 -16.85
CA SER A 143 24.65 0.22 -16.24
C SER A 143 25.05 1.62 -16.69
#